data_AF-A0A5J5DX10-F1
#
_entry.id   AF-A0A5J5DX10-F1
#
_cell.length_a   1.000
_cell.length_b   1.000
_cell.length_c   1.000
_cell.angle_alpha   90.00
_cell.angle_beta   90.00
_cell.angle_gamma   90.00
#
_symmetry.space_group_name_H-M   'P 1'
#
loop_
_entity.id
_entity.type
_entity.pdbx_description
1 polymer ?
#
loop_
_entity_poly.entity_id
_entity_poly.type
_entity_poly.pdbx_seq_one_letter_code
_entity_poly.pdbx_strand_id
1 'polypeptide(L)' 'MSNLLEANGLRLGYTAKTVTVVEPATGFKIVFNNDGTVRSNTFPDEALPLVKGYFKRSYPFVEDARAVDREYA' A
#
# COMPACT_ATOMS: atom_id res chain seq x y z
N MET A 1 1.39 4.02 -14.76
CA MET A 1 2.72 4.29 -14.14
C MET A 1 2.65 3.84 -12.69
N SER A 2 3.55 2.96 -12.23
CA SER A 2 3.56 2.51 -10.82
C SER A 2 4.41 3.46 -9.99
N ASN A 3 3.78 4.40 -9.29
CA ASN A 3 4.45 5.34 -8.39
C ASN A 3 4.89 4.59 -7.12
N LEU A 4 6.14 4.15 -7.12
CA LEU A 4 6.75 3.31 -6.10
C LEU A 4 7.35 4.17 -4.98
N LEU A 5 6.58 4.37 -3.91
CA LEU A 5 7.13 4.83 -2.64
C LEU A 5 7.88 3.65 -2.01
N GLU A 6 9.21 3.64 -2.09
CA GLU A 6 10.05 2.66 -1.38
C GLU A 6 10.51 3.23 -0.04
N ALA A 7 10.06 2.64 1.07
CA ALA A 7 10.62 2.95 2.38
C ALA A 7 10.68 1.69 3.25
N ASN A 8 11.77 1.52 4.00
CA ASN A 8 11.99 0.36 4.88
C ASN A 8 11.90 -1.00 4.16
N GLY A 9 12.32 -1.07 2.89
CA GLY A 9 12.21 -2.29 2.09
C GLY A 9 10.77 -2.66 1.69
N LEU A 10 9.79 -1.78 1.92
CA LEU A 10 8.41 -1.96 1.50
C LEU A 10 8.13 -1.14 0.24
N ARG A 11 7.41 -1.76 -0.68
CA ARG A 11 6.90 -1.20 -1.93
C ARG A 11 5.41 -0.99 -1.83
N LEU A 12 4.94 0.19 -2.22
CA LEU A 12 3.52 0.48 -2.31
C LEU A 12 3.05 0.52 -3.77
N GLY A 13 1.94 -0.15 -4.04
CA GLY A 13 1.18 -0.01 -5.28
C GLY A 13 -0.30 0.22 -4.96
N TYR A 14 -1.05 0.82 -5.86
CA TYR A 14 -2.47 1.11 -5.64
C TYR A 14 -3.29 0.94 -6.92
N THR A 15 -4.59 0.70 -6.73
CA THR A 15 -5.65 0.78 -7.74
C THR A 15 -6.64 1.85 -7.31
N ALA A 16 -7.78 2.02 -8.00
CA ALA A 16 -8.86 2.88 -7.51
C ALA A 16 -9.49 2.40 -6.17
N LYS A 17 -9.40 1.10 -5.87
CA LYS A 17 -10.14 0.47 -4.74
C LYS A 17 -9.26 -0.09 -3.63
N THR A 18 -7.99 -0.32 -3.91
CA THR A 18 -7.09 -1.03 -3.00
C THR A 18 -5.70 -0.44 -3.00
N VAL A 19 -4.99 -0.64 -1.89
CA VAL A 19 -3.56 -0.40 -1.75
C VAL A 19 -2.87 -1.71 -1.45
N THR A 20 -1.75 -1.96 -2.10
CA THR A 20 -0.93 -3.14 -1.92
C THR A 20 0.41 -2.73 -1.35
N VAL A 21 0.84 -3.40 -0.29
CA VAL A 21 2.20 -3.26 0.23
C VAL A 21 2.92 -4.59 0.03
N VAL A 22 4.12 -4.55 -0.55
CA VAL A 22 4.96 -5.72 -0.84
C VAL A 22 6.33 -5.53 -0.20
N GLU A 23 6.87 -6.56 0.44
CA GLU A 23 8.28 -6.64 0.82
C GLU A 23 9.04 -7.45 -0.25
N PRO A 24 9.83 -6.82 -1.14
CA PRO A 24 10.40 -7.51 -2.29
C PRO A 24 11.41 -8.59 -1.93
N ALA A 25 12.08 -8.45 -0.78
CA ALA A 25 13.10 -9.39 -0.32
C ALA A 25 12.52 -10.77 0.03
N THR A 26 11.31 -10.81 0.59
CA THR A 26 10.63 -12.04 1.04
C THR A 26 9.46 -12.43 0.14
N GLY A 27 8.94 -11.49 -0.65
CA GLY A 27 7.71 -11.65 -1.43
C GLY A 27 6.45 -11.52 -0.59
N PHE A 28 6.54 -11.15 0.70
CA PHE A 28 5.36 -10.90 1.51
C PHE A 28 4.54 -9.73 0.97
N LYS A 29 3.22 -9.86 1.08
CA LYS A 29 2.26 -8.95 0.48
C LYS A 29 1.04 -8.82 1.36
N ILE A 30 0.54 -7.60 1.48
CA ILE A 30 -0.77 -7.31 2.06
C ILE A 30 -1.55 -6.40 1.12
N VAL A 31 -2.85 -6.64 1.05
CA VAL A 31 -3.79 -5.82 0.27
C VAL A 31 -4.78 -5.21 1.24
N PHE A 32 -4.82 -3.88 1.26
CA PHE A 32 -5.76 -3.06 2.01
C PHE A 32 -6.88 -2.57 1.09
N ASN A 33 -8.10 -2.56 1.61
CA ASN A 33 -9.16 -1.70 1.09
C ASN A 33 -8.87 -0.24 1.46
N ASN A 34 -9.56 0.70 0.80
CA ASN A 34 -9.40 2.14 1.06
C ASN A 34 -9.78 2.56 2.49
N ASP A 35 -10.63 1.81 3.18
CA ASP A 35 -10.98 2.02 4.60
C ASP A 35 -9.92 1.47 5.58
N GLY A 36 -8.84 0.86 5.07
CA GLY A 36 -7.78 0.25 5.86
C GLY A 36 -8.07 -1.17 6.33
N THR A 37 -9.20 -1.77 5.96
CA THR A 37 -9.47 -3.19 6.21
C THR A 37 -8.57 -4.07 5.33
N VAL A 38 -8.15 -5.22 5.86
CA VAL A 38 -7.24 -6.15 5.15
C VAL A 38 -8.06 -7.11 4.31
N ARG A 39 -7.78 -7.17 3.00
CA ARG A 39 -8.41 -8.08 2.05
C ARG A 39 -7.64 -9.39 1.88
N SER A 40 -6.32 -9.34 1.96
CA SER A 40 -5.42 -10.50 1.86
C SER A 40 -4.10 -10.15 2.55
N ASN A 41 -3.49 -11.11 3.25
CA ASN A 41 -2.22 -10.92 3.92
C ASN A 41 -1.35 -12.18 3.86
N THR A 42 -0.07 -12.02 3.56
CA THR A 42 0.96 -13.07 3.69
C THR A 42 2.10 -12.68 4.64
N PHE A 43 2.05 -11.48 5.24
CA PHE A 43 2.99 -11.12 6.31
C PHE A 43 2.71 -11.89 7.59
N PRO A 44 3.75 -12.24 8.37
CA PRO A 44 3.59 -12.80 9.71
C PRO A 44 2.91 -11.80 10.65
N ASP A 45 2.22 -12.31 11.66
CA ASP A 45 1.42 -11.48 12.59
C ASP A 45 2.27 -10.45 13.35
N GLU A 46 3.54 -10.77 13.62
CA GLU A 46 4.49 -9.84 14.27
C GLU A 46 4.77 -8.59 13.42
N ALA A 47 4.75 -8.73 12.09
CA ALA A 47 5.04 -7.65 11.15
C ALA A 47 3.79 -6.80 10.83
N LEU A 48 2.58 -7.31 11.09
CA LEU A 48 1.33 -6.63 10.76
C LEU A 48 1.21 -5.20 11.32
N PRO A 49 1.58 -4.91 12.58
CA PRO A 49 1.52 -3.54 13.10
C PRO A 49 2.39 -2.57 12.30
N LEU A 50 3.59 -3.00 11.90
CA LEU A 50 4.52 -2.19 11.12
C LEU A 50 3.97 -1.89 9.73
N VAL A 51 3.43 -2.91 9.05
CA VAL A 51 2.89 -2.76 7.69
C VAL A 51 1.60 -1.93 7.70
N LYS A 52 0.72 -2.11 8.69
CA LYS A 52 -0.46 -1.25 8.89
C LYS A 52 -0.06 0.20 9.16
N GLY A 53 0.99 0.43 9.95
CA GLY A 53 1.54 1.76 10.19
C GLY A 53 2.09 2.41 8.91
N TYR A 54 2.78 1.63 8.08
CA TYR A 54 3.25 2.08 6.77
C TYR A 54 2.08 2.47 5.85
N PHE A 55 1.06 1.60 5.72
CA PHE A 55 -0.16 1.94 4.97
C PHE A 55 -0.79 3.26 5.42
N LYS A 56 -1.01 3.45 6.73
CA LYS A 56 -1.62 4.68 7.26
C LYS A 56 -0.82 5.94 6.91
N ARG A 57 0.51 5.88 6.97
CA ARG A 57 1.38 7.01 6.61
C ARG A 57 1.38 7.28 5.11
N SER A 58 1.31 6.23 4.30
CA SER A 58 1.37 6.36 2.85
C SER A 58 0.03 6.64 2.19
N TYR A 59 -1.09 6.33 2.84
CA TYR A 59 -2.43 6.45 2.26
C TYR A 59 -2.79 7.86 1.77
N PRO A 60 -2.46 8.96 2.48
CA PRO A 60 -2.72 10.32 1.97
C PRO A 60 -2.07 10.58 0.61
N PHE A 61 -0.81 10.15 0.41
CA PHE A 61 -0.12 10.29 -0.87
C PHE A 61 -0.76 9.47 -2.00
N VAL A 62 -1.38 8.33 -1.66
CA VAL A 62 -2.15 7.53 -2.62
C VAL A 62 -3.42 8.27 -3.04
N GLU A 63 -4.11 8.92 -2.10
CA GLU A 63 -5.30 9.72 -2.41
C GLU A 63 -4.96 10.92 -3.29
N ASP A 64 -3.86 11.62 -3.00
CA ASP A 64 -3.36 12.73 -3.82
C ASP A 64 -3.03 12.25 -5.25
N ALA A 65 -2.30 11.13 -5.36
CA ALA A 65 -1.96 10.57 -6.68
C ALA A 65 -3.20 10.13 -7.48
N ARG A 66 -4.21 9.55 -6.81
CA ARG A 66 -5.51 9.22 -7.43
C ARG A 66 -6.31 10.45 -7.85
N ALA A 67 -6.16 11.57 -7.14
CA ALA A 67 -6.81 12.82 -7.54
C ALA A 67 -6.20 13.33 -8.83
N VAL A 68 -4.86 13.34 -8.93
CA VAL A 68 -4.13 13.67 -10.16
C VAL A 68 -4.52 12.72 -11.29
N ASP A 69 -4.48 11.41 -11.08
CA ASP A 69 -4.85 10.44 -12.12
C ASP A 69 -6.29 10.63 -12.64
N ARG A 70 -7.21 11.18 -11.84
CA ARG A 70 -8.59 11.48 -12.26
C ARG A 70 -8.72 12.80 -13.02
N GLU A 71 -7.89 13.79 -12.70
CA GLU A 71 -7.89 15.09 -13.38
C GLU A 71 -7.32 15.00 -14.80
N TYR A 72 -6.42 14.04 -15.03
CA TYR A 72 -5.71 13.85 -16.30
C TYR A 72 -6.10 12.57 -17.06
N ALA A 73 -7.24 11.94 -16.74
CA ALA A 73 -7.81 10.77 -17.44
C ALA A 73 -8.97 11.17 -18.36
#